data_AF-A0A956RXL0-F1
#
_entry.id   AF-A0A956RXL0-F1
#
_cell.length_a   1.000
_cell.length_b   1.000
_cell.length_c   1.000
_cell.angle_alpha   90.00
_cell.angle_beta   90.00
_cell.angle_gamma   90.00
#
_symmetry.space_group_name_H-M   'P 1'
#
loop_
_entity.id
_entity.type
_entity.pdbx_description
1 polymer ?
#
loop_
_entity_poly.entity_id
_entity_poly.type
_entity_poly.pdbx_seq_one_letter_code
_entity_poly.pdbx_strand_id
1 'polypeptide(L)'
;ARIGADTIALRHRSGRRPTLLLLHFGREAAAVPVTVPDGTWRRRLDTAAERWRGPGSRAPERLEGEMHVDLRRRSAVLYIEEDS
;
A
#
# COMPACT_ATOMS: atom_id res chain seq x y z
N ALA A 1 -11.21 -5.93 -2.78
CA ALA A 1 -11.52 -6.27 -1.38
C ALA A 1 -11.70 -4.97 -0.62
N ARG A 2 -12.75 -4.82 0.18
CA ARG A 2 -12.82 -3.72 1.17
C ARG A 2 -11.88 -4.09 2.31
N ILE A 3 -10.98 -3.18 2.67
CA ILE A 3 -10.03 -3.40 3.77
C ILE A 3 -10.30 -2.31 4.81
N GLY A 4 -11.15 -2.58 5.79
CA GLY A 4 -11.71 -1.53 6.66
C GLY A 4 -12.69 -0.58 5.95
N ALA A 5 -13.43 0.22 6.71
CA ALA A 5 -14.52 1.05 6.19
C ALA A 5 -14.05 2.13 5.20
N ASP A 6 -12.83 2.66 5.39
CA ASP A 6 -12.31 3.84 4.69
C ASP A 6 -11.11 3.58 3.77
N THR A 7 -10.75 2.31 3.52
CA THR A 7 -9.65 1.96 2.61
C THR A 7 -10.14 1.17 1.40
N ILE A 8 -9.68 1.60 0.24
CA ILE A 8 -9.86 0.89 -1.02
C ILE A 8 -8.52 0.24 -1.41
N ALA A 9 -8.55 -1.06 -1.67
CA ALA A 9 -7.42 -1.77 -2.27
C ALA A 9 -7.75 -2.12 -3.73
N LEU A 10 -6.96 -1.58 -4.65
CA LEU A 10 -7.02 -1.89 -6.08
C LEU A 10 -5.82 -2.76 -6.43
N ARG A 11 -6.09 -3.96 -6.96
CA ARG A 11 -5.05 -4.85 -7.48
C ARG A 11 -5.13 -4.88 -9.01
N HIS A 12 -4.09 -4.40 -9.66
CA HIS A 12 -3.96 -4.42 -11.10
C HIS A 12 -3.04 -5.58 -11.50
N ARG A 13 -3.56 -6.50 -12.31
CA ARG A 13 -2.87 -7.74 -12.75
C ARG A 13 -2.58 -7.78 -14.25
N SER A 14 -2.92 -6.74 -15.01
CA SER A 14 -2.65 -6.69 -16.45
C SER A 14 -1.37 -5.88 -16.71
N GLY A 15 -0.35 -6.50 -17.30
CA GLY A 15 0.95 -5.85 -17.58
C GLY A 15 2.14 -6.68 -17.11
N ARG A 16 3.36 -6.20 -17.37
CA ARG A 16 4.61 -6.91 -17.02
C ARG A 16 4.86 -7.01 -15.50
N ARG A 17 4.29 -6.10 -14.70
CA ARG A 17 4.48 -6.07 -13.25
C ARG A 17 3.15 -5.82 -12.50
N PRO A 18 2.60 -6.86 -11.84
CA PRO A 18 1.48 -6.71 -10.92
C PRO A 18 1.65 -5.56 -9.93
N THR A 19 0.54 -4.89 -9.63
CA THR A 19 0.53 -3.64 -8.84
C THR A 19 -0.60 -3.67 -7.81
N LEU A 20 -0.31 -3.17 -6.61
CA LEU A 20 -1.28 -2.98 -5.53
C LEU A 20 -1.28 -1.50 -5.12
N LEU A 21 -2.45 -0.87 -5.22
CA LEU A 21 -2.70 0.49 -4.75
C LEU A 21 -3.64 0.44 -3.54
N LEU A 22 -3.19 1.02 -2.43
CA LEU A 22 -3.97 1.25 -1.22
C LEU A 22 -4.32 2.73 -1.13
N LEU A 23 -5.62 3.05 -1.05
CA LEU A 23 -6.14 4.39 -0.90
C LEU A 23 -6.89 4.46 0.42
N HIS A 24 -6.37 5.19 1.40
CA HIS A 24 -7.01 5.38 2.69
C HIS A 24 -7.60 6.79 2.81
N PHE A 25 -8.92 6.87 2.91
CA PHE A 25 -9.67 8.13 3.00
C PHE A 25 -10.05 8.51 4.43
N GLY A 26 -9.69 7.66 5.41
CA GLY A 26 -10.01 7.87 6.81
C GLY A 26 -9.35 9.12 7.39
N ARG A 27 -10.00 9.67 8.42
CA ARG A 27 -9.51 10.83 9.17
C ARG A 27 -8.42 10.44 10.18
N GLU A 28 -8.43 9.19 10.61
CA GLU A 28 -7.43 8.57 11.46
C GLU A 28 -6.48 7.68 10.66
N ALA A 29 -5.38 7.26 11.27
CA ALA A 29 -4.52 6.23 10.66
C ALA A 29 -5.18 4.84 10.78
N ALA A 30 -4.80 3.92 9.91
CA ALA A 30 -5.33 2.56 9.92
C ALA A 30 -4.23 1.53 9.64
N ALA A 31 -4.28 0.40 10.35
CA ALA A 31 -3.53 -0.81 10.00
C ALA A 31 -4.46 -1.73 9.21
N VAL A 32 -4.12 -2.00 7.95
CA VAL A 32 -4.98 -2.75 7.04
C VAL A 32 -4.35 -4.11 6.70
N PRO A 33 -5.07 -5.25 6.84
CA PRO A 33 -4.54 -6.55 6.44
C PRO A 33 -4.47 -6.63 4.92
N VAL A 34 -3.32 -7.05 4.39
CA VAL A 34 -3.06 -7.20 2.96
C VAL A 34 -2.46 -8.57 2.71
N THR A 35 -3.00 -9.26 1.70
CA THR A 35 -2.41 -10.49 1.15
C THR A 35 -1.94 -10.21 -0.27
N VAL A 36 -0.63 -10.28 -0.48
CA VAL A 36 -0.01 -10.22 -1.81
C VAL A 36 0.29 -11.65 -2.30
N PRO A 37 0.28 -11.89 -3.63
CA PRO A 37 0.83 -13.13 -4.20
C PRO A 37 2.30 -13.34 -3.83
N ASP A 38 2.80 -14.55 -4.05
CA ASP A 38 4.21 -14.89 -3.90
C ASP A 38 5.11 -13.91 -4.67
N GLY A 39 6.31 -13.69 -4.15
CA GLY A 39 7.25 -12.68 -4.64
C GLY A 39 7.40 -11.49 -3.68
N THR A 40 8.41 -10.67 -3.95
CA THR A 40 8.68 -9.47 -3.16
C THR A 40 8.07 -8.25 -3.83
N TRP A 41 7.24 -7.52 -3.09
CA TRP A 41 6.55 -6.33 -3.60
C TRP A 41 7.17 -5.08 -3.00
N ARG A 42 7.71 -4.17 -3.80
CA ARG A 42 8.36 -2.96 -3.30
C ARG A 42 7.48 -1.74 -3.43
N ARG A 43 7.48 -0.91 -2.40
CA ARG A 43 6.80 0.38 -2.39
C ARG A 43 7.44 1.34 -3.38
N ARG A 44 6.65 1.84 -4.32
CA ARG A 44 7.08 2.83 -5.33
C ARG A 44 6.54 4.23 -5.04
N LEU A 45 5.37 4.33 -4.40
CA LEU A 45 4.78 5.60 -3.98
C LEU A 45 4.25 5.48 -2.54
N ASP A 46 4.45 6.55 -1.77
CA ASP A 46 3.75 6.81 -0.52
C ASP A 46 3.52 8.32 -0.46
N THR A 47 2.26 8.76 -0.51
CA THR A 47 1.94 10.19 -0.48
C THR A 47 2.12 10.83 0.90
N ALA A 48 2.27 10.02 1.96
CA ALA A 48 2.58 10.50 3.30
C ALA A 48 4.09 10.68 3.56
N ALA A 49 4.94 10.33 2.60
CA ALA A 49 6.38 10.54 2.74
C ALA A 49 6.75 12.04 2.87
N GLU A 50 7.78 12.33 3.65
CA GLU A 50 8.22 13.70 3.95
C GLU A 50 8.64 14.49 2.69
N ARG A 51 9.15 13.81 1.67
CA ARG A 51 9.47 14.43 0.36
C ARG A 51 8.26 15.09 -0.32
N TRP A 52 7.05 14.67 0.04
CA TRP A 52 5.79 15.25 -0.42
C TRP A 52 5.16 16.18 0.63
N ARG A 53 5.93 16.60 1.64
CA ARG A 53 5.46 17.32 2.83
C ARG A 53 4.39 16.56 3.62
N GLY A 54 4.40 15.23 3.50
CA GLY A 54 3.55 14.35 4.30
C GLY A 54 4.09 14.17 5.73
N PRO A 55 3.29 13.60 6.65
CA PRO A 55 3.64 13.43 8.07
C PRO A 55 4.64 12.30 8.35
N GLY A 56 5.31 11.78 7.33
CA GLY A 56 6.19 10.63 7.43
C GLY A 56 5.46 9.31 7.15
N SER A 57 6.07 8.50 6.30
CA SER A 57 5.59 7.18 5.94
C SER A 57 5.61 6.21 7.13
N ARG A 58 4.61 5.32 7.20
CA ARG A 58 4.61 4.15 8.11
C ARG A 58 4.40 2.82 7.38
N ALA A 59 4.06 2.88 6.10
CA ALA A 59 3.92 1.67 5.31
C ALA A 59 5.29 0.97 5.20
N PRO A 60 5.35 -0.37 5.13
CA PRO A 60 6.62 -1.08 4.97
C PRO A 60 7.21 -0.82 3.57
N GLU A 61 8.53 -0.91 3.44
CA GLU A 61 9.20 -0.78 2.13
C GLU A 61 8.88 -1.98 1.21
N ARG A 62 8.72 -3.17 1.79
CA ARG A 62 8.44 -4.43 1.09
C ARG A 62 7.18 -5.10 1.65
N LEU A 63 6.45 -5.81 0.79
CA LEU A 63 5.39 -6.74 1.17
C LEU A 63 5.70 -8.15 0.68
N GLU A 64 5.39 -9.14 1.51
CA GLU A 64 5.54 -10.58 1.26
C GLU A 64 4.38 -11.31 1.97
N GLY A 65 3.65 -12.14 1.23
CA GLY A 65 2.55 -12.94 1.78
C GLY A 65 1.44 -12.12 2.47
N GLU A 66 1.08 -12.52 3.69
CA GLU A 66 0.05 -11.87 4.51
C GLU A 66 0.69 -10.96 5.57
N MET A 67 0.30 -9.70 5.59
CA MET A 67 0.83 -8.72 6.53
C MET A 67 -0.06 -7.50 6.68
N HIS A 68 0.18 -6.72 7.74
CA HIS A 68 -0.52 -5.46 7.97
C HIS A 68 0.26 -4.29 7.38
N VAL A 69 -0.46 -3.37 6.74
CA VAL A 69 0.11 -2.13 6.21
C VAL A 69 -0.42 -0.95 7.02
N ASP A 70 0.49 -0.20 7.64
CA ASP A 70 0.15 1.02 8.36
C ASP A 70 0.00 2.20 7.40
N LEU A 71 -1.25 2.64 7.21
CA LEU A 71 -1.62 3.76 6.37
C LEU A 71 -1.84 5.01 7.22
N ARG A 72 -1.27 6.13 6.77
CA ARG A 72 -1.60 7.44 7.34
C ARG A 72 -3.01 7.86 6.90
N ARG A 73 -3.66 8.70 7.70
CA ARG A 73 -4.90 9.38 7.31
C ARG A 73 -4.75 10.01 5.93
N ARG A 74 -5.79 9.92 5.09
CA ARG A 74 -5.85 10.55 3.76
C ARG A 74 -4.57 10.33 2.93
N SER A 75 -4.14 9.08 2.79
CA SER A 75 -2.91 8.72 2.09
C SER A 75 -3.12 7.65 1.02
N ALA A 76 -2.16 7.57 0.09
CA ALA A 76 -2.11 6.55 -0.94
C ALA A 76 -0.73 5.90 -0.96
N VAL A 77 -0.70 4.57 -1.08
CA VAL A 77 0.53 3.77 -1.16
C VAL A 77 0.46 2.81 -2.35
N LEU A 78 1.51 2.80 -3.17
CA LEU A 78 1.64 1.94 -4.35
C LEU A 78 2.77 0.94 -4.14
N TYR A 79 2.47 -0.33 -4.32
CA TYR A 79 3.42 -1.42 -4.38
C TYR A 79 3.44 -2.02 -5.78
N ILE A 80 4.63 -2.37 -6.26
CA ILE A 80 4.85 -3.09 -7.52
C ILE A 80 5.69 -4.31 -7.20
N GLU A 81 5.32 -5.46 -7.74
CA GLU A 81 6.13 -6.68 -7.68
C GLU A 81 7.53 -6.42 -8.28
N GLU A 82 8.58 -6.83 -7.59
CA GLU A 82 9.94 -6.79 -8.15
C GLU A 82 10.13 -7.95 -9.13
N ASP A 83 10.80 -7.69 -10.26
CA ASP A 83 11.17 -8.78 -11.17
C ASP A 83 12.12 -9.73 -10.43
N SER A 84 11.82 -11.03 -10.47
CA SER A 84 12.71 -12.09 -9.98
C SER A 84 13.95 -12.25 -10.85
#